data_AF-A0AAN8YA07-F1
#
_entry.id   AF-A0AAN8YA07-F1
#
_cell.length_a   1.000
_cell.length_b   1.000
_cell.length_c   1.000
_cell.angle_alpha   90.00
_cell.angle_beta   90.00
_cell.angle_gamma   90.00
#
_symmetry.space_group_name_H-M   'P 1'
#
loop_
_entity.id
_entity.type
_entity.pdbx_description
1 polymer ?
#
loop_
_entity_poly.entity_id
_entity_poly.type
_entity_poly.pdbx_seq_one_letter_code
_entity_poly.pdbx_strand_id
1 'polypeptide(L)'
;MGEPTVVVCGAKANMFFMSNEFKLVISSWPTSSVELMGKNSIMEKKGIVVKPGLLETFEGVLEGAFSPPFKFPGSKFSRAISARMKVQKFLVEVIREKRKEIEFGRVQNEQGKLDESLLSRLVKAMIRGEVSEDEVVDNVVLLVFAAHDTTSFAIAMTFRMLAQHPTCYSLLLQEHANIMSDKGPDEGLSLEDTKKMKYTWQVARESMRLFPPIFGSFRKAIADIEFDGFTIPKGWKVLWTTYGTHNSPEYFKEPQNFDPSRFEEPVQPYAFIPFGGGPRLCAGYQLAKLNILIFVHYVVTKYNWSLVDHDEPIVMDPLPFPSKGMPIKISPKF
;
A
#
# COMPACT_ATOMS: atom_id res chain seq x y z
N MET A 1 22.71 15.89 -3.93
CA MET A 1 22.26 17.29 -3.93
C MET A 1 20.75 17.28 -3.77
N GLY A 2 20.20 18.08 -2.85
CA GLY A 2 18.76 18.17 -2.62
C GLY A 2 18.08 19.10 -3.63
N GLU A 3 16.76 19.00 -3.74
CA GLU A 3 15.92 19.95 -4.47
C GLU A 3 15.13 20.80 -3.46
N PRO A 4 14.93 22.11 -3.69
CA PRO A 4 14.05 22.93 -2.88
C PRO A 4 12.68 22.27 -2.71
N THR A 5 12.21 22.13 -1.47
CA THR A 5 11.01 21.37 -1.13
C THR A 5 10.14 22.15 -0.14
N VAL A 6 8.86 22.29 -0.45
CA VAL A 6 7.82 22.78 0.46
C VAL A 6 7.12 21.58 1.09
N VAL A 7 6.87 21.62 2.39
CA VAL A 7 6.08 20.59 3.10
C VAL A 7 4.69 21.15 3.38
N VAL A 8 3.65 20.37 3.05
CA VAL A 8 2.25 20.76 3.28
C VAL A 8 1.58 19.82 4.28
N CYS A 9 0.97 20.40 5.31
CA CYS A 9 0.47 19.68 6.49
C CYS A 9 -1.03 19.89 6.78
N GLY A 10 -1.76 20.61 5.92
CA GLY A 10 -3.17 20.96 6.15
C GLY A 10 -4.13 20.32 5.15
N ALA A 11 -5.38 20.08 5.56
CA ALA A 11 -6.38 19.43 4.71
C ALA A 11 -6.68 20.24 3.44
N LYS A 12 -6.73 21.58 3.54
CA LYS A 12 -6.91 22.48 2.38
C LYS A 12 -5.76 22.37 1.37
N ALA A 13 -4.52 22.32 1.86
CA ALA A 13 -3.34 22.16 1.01
C ALA A 13 -3.31 20.78 0.34
N ASN A 14 -3.57 19.72 1.11
CA ASN A 14 -3.70 18.36 0.57
C ASN A 14 -4.73 18.30 -0.57
N MET A 15 -5.93 18.86 -0.34
CA MET A 15 -6.97 18.95 -1.36
C MET A 15 -6.48 19.69 -2.60
N PHE A 16 -5.87 20.86 -2.43
CA PHE A 16 -5.38 21.69 -3.52
C PHE A 16 -4.36 20.96 -4.40
N PHE A 17 -3.29 20.43 -3.81
CA PHE A 17 -2.23 19.77 -4.58
C PHE A 17 -2.67 18.46 -5.20
N MET A 18 -3.44 17.63 -4.47
CA MET A 18 -3.90 16.34 -4.98
C MET A 18 -4.95 16.51 -6.11
N SER A 19 -5.79 17.53 -6.05
CA SER A 19 -6.81 17.79 -7.08
C SER A 19 -6.26 18.47 -8.33
N ASN A 20 -5.06 19.08 -8.22
CA ASN A 20 -4.35 19.72 -9.32
C ASN A 20 -3.19 18.88 -9.89
N GLU A 21 -3.21 17.57 -9.64
CA GLU A 21 -2.34 16.62 -10.35
C GLU A 21 -2.50 16.79 -11.87
N PHE A 22 -1.37 16.78 -12.59
CA PHE A 22 -1.24 17.01 -14.03
C PHE A 22 -1.62 18.41 -14.52
N LYS A 23 -2.04 19.32 -13.62
CA LYS A 23 -2.37 20.72 -13.95
C LYS A 23 -1.34 21.70 -13.42
N LEU A 24 -1.02 21.59 -12.12
CA LEU A 24 -0.05 22.44 -11.43
C LEU A 24 1.13 21.65 -10.89
N VAL A 25 0.92 20.37 -10.60
CA VAL A 25 1.94 19.48 -10.07
C VAL A 25 1.90 18.10 -10.73
N ILE A 26 3.03 17.41 -10.75
CA ILE A 26 3.14 16.00 -11.16
C ILE A 26 3.83 15.18 -10.07
N SER A 27 3.59 13.88 -10.00
CA SER A 27 4.38 12.95 -9.17
C SER A 27 5.87 13.16 -9.32
N SER A 28 6.60 13.09 -8.20
CA SER A 28 8.05 13.10 -8.20
C SER A 28 8.53 12.00 -7.26
N TRP A 29 9.41 11.13 -7.73
CA TRP A 29 9.98 10.04 -6.94
C TRP A 29 11.51 10.12 -6.96
N PRO A 30 12.19 9.58 -5.93
CA PRO A 30 13.64 9.43 -5.96
C PRO A 30 14.10 8.68 -7.22
N THR A 31 15.24 9.08 -7.79
CA THR A 31 15.79 8.44 -9.00
C THR A 31 15.97 6.94 -8.82
N SER A 32 16.38 6.50 -7.63
CA SER A 32 16.51 5.08 -7.30
C SER A 32 15.19 4.33 -7.39
N SER A 33 14.09 4.90 -6.91
CA SER A 33 12.75 4.30 -7.01
C SER A 33 12.32 4.17 -8.47
N VAL A 34 12.53 5.23 -9.27
CA VAL A 34 12.18 5.24 -10.70
C VAL A 34 13.00 4.23 -11.50
N GLU A 35 14.31 4.12 -11.23
CA GLU A 35 15.18 3.15 -11.90
C GLU A 35 14.84 1.69 -11.54
N LEU A 36 14.41 1.43 -10.30
CA LEU A 36 14.11 0.07 -9.84
C LEU A 36 12.69 -0.39 -10.19
N MET A 37 11.70 0.49 -10.08
CA MET A 37 10.30 0.15 -10.41
C MET A 37 10.03 0.23 -11.91
N GLY A 38 10.87 0.96 -12.65
CA GLY A 38 10.77 1.12 -14.09
C GLY A 38 10.06 2.41 -14.48
N LYS A 39 10.62 3.08 -15.50
CA LYS A 39 10.16 4.38 -16.00
C LYS A 39 8.78 4.31 -16.66
N ASN A 40 8.35 3.12 -17.05
CA ASN A 40 7.05 2.91 -17.70
C ASN A 40 5.98 2.39 -16.72
N SER A 41 6.34 2.21 -15.44
CA SER A 41 5.44 1.69 -14.42
C SER A 41 4.33 2.69 -14.04
N ILE A 42 3.32 2.21 -13.32
CA ILE A 42 2.24 3.05 -12.78
C ILE A 42 2.69 4.11 -11.79
N MET A 43 3.92 4.01 -11.30
CA MET A 43 4.50 5.05 -10.47
C MET A 43 4.58 6.34 -11.29
N GLU A 44 4.81 6.20 -12.59
CA GLU A 44 4.79 7.26 -13.62
C GLU A 44 3.48 7.27 -14.46
N LYS A 45 2.78 6.13 -14.69
CA LYS A 45 1.46 6.01 -15.40
C LYS A 45 0.38 5.18 -14.64
N LYS A 46 -0.53 4.33 -15.18
CA LYS A 46 -1.63 3.63 -14.39
C LYS A 46 -1.65 2.09 -14.57
N GLY A 47 -1.99 1.27 -13.54
CA GLY A 47 -2.06 -0.23 -13.59
C GLY A 47 -1.98 -1.01 -12.23
N ILE A 48 -2.14 -2.37 -12.20
CA ILE A 48 -2.45 -3.26 -11.01
C ILE A 48 -1.81 -4.71 -11.09
N VAL A 49 -1.69 -5.43 -9.92
CA VAL A 49 -1.10 -6.70 -9.26
C VAL A 49 -0.70 -8.09 -9.91
N VAL A 50 0.24 -8.86 -9.25
CA VAL A 50 0.77 -10.23 -9.59
C VAL A 50 1.01 -11.20 -8.37
N LYS A 51 1.17 -12.53 -8.65
CA LYS A 51 1.25 -13.73 -7.78
C LYS A 51 2.67 -14.12 -7.22
N PRO A 52 2.78 -15.05 -6.23
CA PRO A 52 3.98 -15.30 -5.41
C PRO A 52 4.92 -16.42 -5.90
N GLY A 53 6.22 -16.27 -5.61
CA GLY A 53 7.30 -17.23 -5.89
C GLY A 53 8.71 -16.61 -6.01
N LEU A 54 8.81 -15.27 -6.03
CA LEU A 54 10.05 -14.49 -6.20
C LEU A 54 10.39 -13.61 -4.99
N LEU A 55 9.81 -13.88 -3.82
CA LEU A 55 9.76 -12.93 -2.72
C LEU A 55 11.14 -12.36 -2.35
N GLU A 56 12.14 -13.20 -2.13
CA GLU A 56 13.50 -12.77 -1.78
C GLU A 56 14.16 -11.91 -2.86
N THR A 57 13.90 -12.21 -4.14
CA THR A 57 14.45 -11.41 -5.25
C THR A 57 13.73 -10.06 -5.35
N PHE A 58 12.42 -10.03 -5.07
CA PHE A 58 11.65 -8.79 -4.99
C PHE A 58 12.10 -7.92 -3.81
N GLU A 59 12.28 -8.49 -2.63
CA GLU A 59 12.81 -7.82 -1.43
C GLU A 59 14.15 -7.12 -1.74
N GLY A 60 15.05 -7.79 -2.45
CA GLY A 60 16.30 -7.19 -2.92
C GLY A 60 16.10 -5.96 -3.82
N VAL A 61 15.01 -5.88 -4.59
CA VAL A 61 14.64 -4.66 -5.34
C VAL A 61 14.15 -3.56 -4.38
N LEU A 62 13.33 -3.91 -3.38
CA LEU A 62 12.78 -2.96 -2.42
C LEU A 62 13.88 -2.27 -1.61
N GLU A 63 14.90 -3.01 -1.15
CA GLU A 63 16.02 -2.50 -0.35
C GLU A 63 16.77 -1.32 -0.99
N GLY A 64 16.81 -1.28 -2.33
CA GLY A 64 17.49 -0.21 -3.06
C GLY A 64 16.60 0.97 -3.42
N ALA A 65 15.28 0.85 -3.30
CA ALA A 65 14.29 1.79 -3.85
C ALA A 65 14.48 3.22 -3.35
N PHE A 66 15.01 3.39 -2.15
CA PHE A 66 15.25 4.71 -1.54
C PHE A 66 16.71 4.95 -1.19
N SER A 67 17.60 4.04 -1.60
CA SER A 67 19.05 4.23 -1.43
C SER A 67 19.58 5.30 -2.38
N PRO A 68 20.71 5.95 -2.06
CA PRO A 68 21.39 6.83 -3.02
C PRO A 68 21.71 6.09 -4.32
N PRO A 69 21.43 6.67 -5.50
CA PRO A 69 21.52 5.98 -6.80
C PRO A 69 22.96 5.84 -7.32
N PHE A 70 23.90 5.43 -6.46
CA PHE A 70 25.30 5.25 -6.81
C PHE A 70 25.58 3.80 -7.20
N LYS A 71 25.98 3.57 -8.45
CA LYS A 71 26.32 2.25 -9.00
C LYS A 71 27.76 1.86 -8.64
N PHE A 72 28.00 1.64 -7.34
CA PHE A 72 29.28 1.14 -6.84
C PHE A 72 29.17 -0.34 -6.44
N PRO A 73 30.15 -1.22 -6.74
CA PRO A 73 30.10 -2.63 -6.35
C PRO A 73 29.81 -2.82 -4.86
N GLY A 74 28.83 -3.67 -4.53
CA GLY A 74 28.43 -3.93 -3.15
C GLY A 74 27.51 -2.90 -2.50
N SER A 75 27.20 -1.76 -3.14
CA SER A 75 26.20 -0.81 -2.61
C SER A 75 24.77 -1.38 -2.63
N LYS A 76 23.88 -0.87 -1.76
CA LYS A 76 22.45 -1.24 -1.73
C LYS A 76 21.82 -1.09 -3.13
N PHE A 77 22.09 0.02 -3.80
CA PHE A 77 21.55 0.30 -5.14
C PHE A 77 22.05 -0.68 -6.21
N SER A 78 23.35 -0.99 -6.26
CA SER A 78 23.89 -1.97 -7.22
C SER A 78 23.33 -3.38 -7.03
N ARG A 79 23.12 -3.81 -5.77
CA ARG A 79 22.48 -5.09 -5.46
C ARG A 79 21.02 -5.10 -5.92
N ALA A 80 20.28 -4.02 -5.66
CA ALA A 80 18.90 -3.89 -6.09
C ALA A 80 18.73 -3.86 -7.62
N ILE A 81 19.64 -3.21 -8.34
CA ILE A 81 19.66 -3.26 -9.82
C ILE A 81 19.89 -4.70 -10.31
N SER A 82 20.81 -5.43 -9.67
CA SER A 82 21.06 -6.84 -9.99
C SER A 82 19.82 -7.71 -9.72
N ALA A 83 19.13 -7.47 -8.61
CA ALA A 83 17.86 -8.12 -8.31
C ALA A 83 16.78 -7.77 -9.35
N ARG A 84 16.66 -6.49 -9.74
CA ARG A 84 15.71 -6.02 -10.75
C ARG A 84 15.93 -6.66 -12.11
N MET A 85 17.18 -6.88 -12.52
CA MET A 85 17.50 -7.61 -13.75
C MET A 85 17.08 -9.08 -13.69
N LYS A 86 17.25 -9.75 -12.54
CA LYS A 86 16.78 -11.13 -12.33
C LYS A 86 15.25 -11.22 -12.41
N VAL A 87 14.55 -10.30 -11.72
CA VAL A 87 13.09 -10.18 -11.79
C VAL A 87 12.62 -9.94 -13.22
N GLN A 88 13.30 -9.05 -13.97
CA GLN A 88 12.98 -8.79 -15.37
C GLN A 88 13.01 -10.06 -16.20
N LYS A 89 14.12 -10.80 -16.12
CA LYS A 89 14.35 -11.99 -16.92
C LYS A 89 13.25 -13.02 -16.65
N PHE A 90 12.96 -13.26 -15.38
CA PHE A 90 11.88 -14.16 -14.97
C PHE A 90 10.51 -13.68 -15.50
N LEU A 91 10.18 -12.40 -15.33
CA LEU A 91 8.87 -11.88 -15.75
C LEU A 91 8.69 -11.95 -17.26
N VAL A 92 9.74 -11.70 -18.05
CA VAL A 92 9.69 -11.85 -19.51
C VAL A 92 9.40 -13.31 -19.89
N GLU A 93 10.00 -14.29 -19.22
CA GLU A 93 9.70 -15.71 -19.46
C GLU A 93 8.22 -16.02 -19.16
N VAL A 94 7.72 -15.60 -18.01
CA VAL A 94 6.31 -15.76 -17.61
C VAL A 94 5.34 -15.06 -18.57
N ILE A 95 5.65 -13.84 -19.01
CA ILE A 95 4.84 -13.08 -19.97
C ILE A 95 4.77 -13.81 -21.31
N ARG A 96 5.89 -14.36 -21.79
CA ARG A 96 5.95 -15.10 -23.06
C ARG A 96 5.18 -16.42 -22.98
N GLU A 97 5.25 -17.12 -21.87
CA GLU A 97 4.45 -18.32 -21.63
C GLU A 97 2.96 -17.98 -21.61
N LYS A 98 2.57 -16.95 -20.83
CA LYS A 98 1.18 -16.49 -20.78
C LYS A 98 0.67 -16.02 -22.15
N ARG A 99 1.52 -15.36 -22.96
CA ARG A 99 1.18 -14.97 -24.34
C ARG A 99 0.86 -16.19 -25.19
N LYS A 100 1.70 -17.24 -25.15
CA LYS A 100 1.43 -18.49 -25.87
C LYS A 100 0.11 -19.11 -25.42
N GLU A 101 -0.16 -19.19 -24.11
CA GLU A 101 -1.42 -19.71 -23.58
C GLU A 101 -2.64 -18.98 -24.17
N ILE A 102 -2.56 -17.65 -24.26
CA ILE A 102 -3.62 -16.80 -24.80
C ILE A 102 -3.79 -17.00 -26.31
N GLU A 103 -2.71 -16.99 -27.08
CA GLU A 103 -2.74 -17.16 -28.55
C GLU A 103 -3.18 -18.57 -28.96
N PHE A 104 -2.85 -19.61 -28.19
CA PHE A 104 -3.26 -21.01 -28.42
C PHE A 104 -4.62 -21.38 -27.79
N GLY A 105 -5.39 -20.42 -27.28
CA GLY A 105 -6.76 -20.64 -26.79
C GLY A 105 -6.85 -21.41 -25.45
N ARG A 106 -5.77 -21.51 -24.68
CA ARG A 106 -5.72 -22.18 -23.37
C ARG A 106 -5.93 -21.21 -22.21
N VAL A 107 -6.87 -20.27 -22.35
CA VAL A 107 -7.14 -19.27 -21.30
C VAL A 107 -8.08 -19.86 -20.25
N GLN A 108 -7.64 -20.93 -19.58
CA GLN A 108 -8.33 -21.49 -18.42
C GLN A 108 -7.45 -21.28 -17.19
N ASN A 109 -8.03 -20.78 -16.11
CA ASN A 109 -7.41 -20.75 -14.79
C ASN A 109 -7.40 -22.17 -14.19
N GLU A 110 -6.80 -22.34 -13.01
CA GLU A 110 -6.74 -23.62 -12.29
C GLU A 110 -8.13 -24.27 -12.04
N GLN A 111 -9.23 -23.52 -12.22
CA GLN A 111 -10.61 -23.99 -12.08
C GLN A 111 -11.36 -24.12 -13.42
N GLY A 112 -10.68 -24.09 -14.57
CA GLY A 112 -11.30 -24.26 -15.89
C GLY A 112 -12.09 -23.04 -16.41
N LYS A 113 -12.03 -21.89 -15.73
CA LYS A 113 -12.69 -20.63 -16.14
C LYS A 113 -11.73 -19.72 -16.91
N LEU A 114 -12.25 -18.80 -17.71
CA LEU A 114 -11.47 -17.75 -18.36
C LEU A 114 -10.51 -17.09 -17.37
N ASP A 115 -9.20 -17.21 -17.62
CA ASP A 115 -8.17 -16.55 -16.82
C ASP A 115 -8.20 -15.03 -17.08
N GLU A 116 -8.94 -14.34 -16.21
CA GLU A 116 -9.00 -12.89 -16.10
C GLU A 116 -8.05 -12.36 -15.01
N SER A 117 -7.02 -13.13 -14.67
CA SER A 117 -5.95 -12.60 -13.85
C SER A 117 -5.34 -11.38 -14.52
N LEU A 118 -4.73 -10.58 -13.68
CA LEU A 118 -4.25 -9.28 -14.07
C LEU A 118 -3.07 -9.33 -15.02
N LEU A 119 -2.16 -10.28 -14.79
CA LEU A 119 -1.13 -10.63 -15.76
C LEU A 119 -1.76 -10.98 -17.11
N SER A 120 -2.82 -11.80 -17.13
CA SER A 120 -3.53 -12.16 -18.36
C SER A 120 -4.16 -10.95 -19.05
N ARG A 121 -4.73 -10.01 -18.29
CA ARG A 121 -5.27 -8.75 -18.84
C ARG A 121 -4.18 -7.87 -19.45
N LEU A 122 -3.02 -7.76 -18.79
CA LEU A 122 -1.86 -7.00 -19.29
C LEU A 122 -1.28 -7.63 -20.55
N VAL A 123 -1.13 -8.95 -20.58
CA VAL A 123 -0.65 -9.67 -21.77
C VAL A 123 -1.64 -9.57 -22.92
N LYS A 124 -2.96 -9.63 -22.67
CA LYS A 124 -3.98 -9.37 -23.70
C LYS A 124 -3.87 -7.94 -24.26
N ALA A 125 -3.65 -6.93 -23.41
CA ALA A 125 -3.44 -5.54 -23.85
C ALA A 125 -2.14 -5.39 -24.67
N MET A 126 -1.08 -6.10 -24.26
CA MET A 126 0.19 -6.16 -24.99
C MET A 126 0.03 -6.78 -26.38
N ILE A 127 -0.72 -7.87 -26.50
CA ILE A 127 -1.03 -8.51 -27.80
C ILE A 127 -1.81 -7.54 -28.71
N ARG A 128 -2.71 -6.72 -28.14
CA ARG A 128 -3.45 -5.68 -28.88
C ARG A 128 -2.60 -4.44 -29.24
N GLY A 129 -1.36 -4.37 -28.76
CA GLY A 129 -0.48 -3.21 -28.97
C GLY A 129 -0.84 -1.98 -28.13
N GLU A 130 -1.66 -2.14 -27.10
CA GLU A 130 -2.06 -1.04 -26.20
C GLU A 130 -0.97 -0.71 -25.17
N VAL A 131 -0.12 -1.69 -24.84
CA VAL A 131 1.03 -1.57 -23.94
C VAL A 131 2.20 -2.39 -24.48
N SER A 132 3.42 -2.01 -24.14
CA SER A 132 4.66 -2.73 -24.47
C SER A 132 4.98 -3.85 -23.47
N GLU A 133 5.85 -4.80 -23.84
CA GLU A 133 6.35 -5.85 -22.94
C GLU A 133 7.05 -5.25 -21.72
N ASP A 134 7.84 -4.18 -21.92
CA ASP A 134 8.50 -3.44 -20.85
C ASP A 134 7.50 -2.78 -19.90
N GLU A 135 6.42 -2.20 -20.42
CA GLU A 135 5.32 -1.69 -19.58
C GLU A 135 4.68 -2.80 -18.76
N VAL A 136 4.47 -3.99 -19.31
CA VAL A 136 3.93 -5.11 -18.53
C VAL A 136 4.89 -5.47 -17.38
N VAL A 137 6.18 -5.65 -17.68
CA VAL A 137 7.20 -5.98 -16.65
C VAL A 137 7.26 -4.90 -15.56
N ASP A 138 7.43 -3.64 -15.94
CA ASP A 138 7.56 -2.50 -15.03
C ASP A 138 6.34 -2.39 -14.11
N ASN A 139 5.15 -2.57 -14.66
CA ASN A 139 3.93 -2.56 -13.87
C ASN A 139 3.95 -3.70 -12.85
N VAL A 140 4.15 -4.94 -13.30
CA VAL A 140 4.18 -6.12 -12.41
C VAL A 140 5.14 -5.93 -11.24
N VAL A 141 6.35 -5.42 -11.51
CA VAL A 141 7.35 -5.18 -10.46
C VAL A 141 6.86 -4.22 -9.40
N LEU A 142 6.35 -3.06 -9.85
CA LEU A 142 5.84 -2.03 -8.96
C LEU A 142 4.72 -2.53 -8.04
N LEU A 143 3.90 -3.45 -8.50
CA LEU A 143 2.72 -3.84 -7.74
C LEU A 143 3.03 -4.81 -6.63
N VAL A 144 4.01 -5.68 -6.87
CA VAL A 144 4.57 -6.51 -5.81
C VAL A 144 5.22 -5.62 -4.75
N PHE A 145 6.01 -4.62 -5.16
CA PHE A 145 6.56 -3.59 -4.27
C PHE A 145 5.45 -2.90 -3.46
N ALA A 146 4.42 -2.40 -4.14
CA ALA A 146 3.38 -1.58 -3.51
C ALA A 146 2.49 -2.36 -2.55
N ALA A 147 2.17 -3.62 -2.86
CA ALA A 147 1.24 -4.43 -2.08
C ALA A 147 1.88 -5.10 -0.85
N HIS A 148 3.19 -5.35 -0.88
CA HIS A 148 3.87 -6.16 0.14
C HIS A 148 4.00 -5.41 1.48
N ASP A 149 4.83 -4.37 1.54
CA ASP A 149 5.20 -3.72 2.81
C ASP A 149 4.03 -2.90 3.38
N THR A 150 3.22 -2.27 2.51
CA THR A 150 2.17 -1.36 2.97
C THR A 150 1.02 -2.08 3.67
N THR A 151 0.56 -3.19 3.10
CA THR A 151 -0.58 -3.95 3.64
C THR A 151 -0.16 -4.76 4.87
N SER A 152 1.02 -5.40 4.81
CA SER A 152 1.57 -6.15 5.95
C SER A 152 1.80 -5.24 7.16
N PHE A 153 2.36 -4.04 6.95
CA PHE A 153 2.53 -3.07 8.03
C PHE A 153 1.19 -2.59 8.61
N ALA A 154 0.20 -2.28 7.77
CA ALA A 154 -1.14 -1.88 8.24
C ALA A 154 -1.80 -2.98 9.09
N ILE A 155 -1.68 -4.25 8.66
CA ILE A 155 -2.14 -5.42 9.43
C ILE A 155 -1.39 -5.48 10.76
N ALA A 156 -0.06 -5.41 10.73
CA ALA A 156 0.77 -5.49 11.92
C ALA A 156 0.38 -4.44 12.96
N MET A 157 0.24 -3.17 12.55
CA MET A 157 -0.17 -2.08 13.43
C MET A 157 -1.61 -2.24 13.92
N THR A 158 -2.50 -2.83 13.13
CA THR A 158 -3.86 -3.19 13.58
C THR A 158 -3.80 -4.18 14.75
N PHE A 159 -3.03 -5.26 14.64
CA PHE A 159 -2.84 -6.22 15.74
C PHE A 159 -2.15 -5.60 16.94
N ARG A 160 -1.14 -4.74 16.72
CA ARG A 160 -0.49 -4.01 17.81
C ARG A 160 -1.50 -3.21 18.62
N MET A 161 -2.34 -2.42 17.94
CA MET A 161 -3.34 -1.59 18.62
C MET A 161 -4.37 -2.44 19.37
N LEU A 162 -4.83 -3.55 18.78
CA LEU A 162 -5.77 -4.46 19.45
C LEU A 162 -5.17 -5.09 20.72
N ALA A 163 -3.89 -5.48 20.68
CA ALA A 163 -3.21 -6.05 21.85
C ALA A 163 -3.06 -5.05 23.00
N GLN A 164 -2.91 -3.76 22.68
CA GLN A 164 -2.78 -2.68 23.65
C GLN A 164 -4.14 -2.14 24.13
N HIS A 165 -5.25 -2.48 23.46
CA HIS A 165 -6.59 -1.97 23.76
C HIS A 165 -7.63 -3.10 23.88
N PRO A 166 -7.67 -3.82 25.03
CA PRO A 166 -8.53 -5.00 25.22
C PRO A 166 -10.02 -4.74 25.01
N THR A 167 -10.50 -3.53 25.33
CA THR A 167 -11.89 -3.14 25.10
C THR A 167 -12.22 -3.09 23.61
N CYS A 168 -11.32 -2.52 22.79
CA CYS A 168 -11.48 -2.51 21.33
C CYS A 168 -11.41 -3.93 20.77
N TYR A 169 -10.50 -4.76 21.28
CA TYR A 169 -10.41 -6.16 20.87
C TYR A 169 -11.68 -6.95 21.19
N SER A 170 -12.28 -6.73 22.36
CA SER A 170 -13.55 -7.37 22.75
C SER A 170 -14.70 -7.00 21.82
N LEU A 171 -14.83 -5.72 21.46
CA LEU A 171 -15.85 -5.26 20.50
C LEU A 171 -15.65 -5.86 19.10
N LEU A 172 -14.40 -5.96 18.64
CA LEU A 172 -14.06 -6.57 17.36
C LEU A 172 -14.36 -8.08 17.35
N LEU A 173 -14.08 -8.78 18.45
CA LEU A 173 -14.46 -10.20 18.59
C LEU A 173 -15.98 -10.37 18.55
N GLN A 174 -16.74 -9.45 19.15
CA GLN A 174 -18.20 -9.46 19.13
C GLN A 174 -18.74 -9.25 17.70
N GLU A 175 -18.17 -8.32 16.94
CA GLU A 175 -18.50 -8.12 15.52
C GLU A 175 -18.31 -9.42 14.71
N HIS A 176 -17.16 -10.09 14.87
CA HIS A 176 -16.90 -11.33 14.14
C HIS A 176 -17.68 -12.55 14.64
N ALA A 177 -18.03 -12.61 15.93
CA ALA A 177 -18.92 -13.64 16.45
C ALA A 177 -20.31 -13.54 15.81
N ASN A 178 -20.84 -12.32 15.66
CA ASN A 178 -22.12 -12.07 14.97
C ASN A 178 -22.06 -12.42 13.48
N ILE A 179 -20.93 -12.18 12.81
CA ILE A 179 -20.76 -12.60 11.41
C ILE A 179 -20.76 -14.13 11.32
N MET A 180 -20.08 -14.81 12.24
CA MET A 180 -19.98 -16.28 12.26
C MET A 180 -21.28 -16.98 12.66
N SER A 181 -22.15 -16.36 13.46
CA SER A 181 -23.45 -16.96 13.84
C SER A 181 -24.39 -17.15 12.65
N ASP A 182 -24.20 -16.37 11.59
CA ASP A 182 -24.96 -16.48 10.34
C ASP A 182 -24.40 -17.58 9.40
N LYS A 183 -23.27 -18.21 9.74
CA LYS A 183 -22.51 -19.10 8.84
C LYS A 183 -22.64 -20.57 9.23
N GLY A 184 -22.64 -21.45 8.22
CA GLY A 184 -22.51 -22.89 8.42
C GLY A 184 -21.11 -23.32 8.89
N PRO A 185 -20.95 -24.54 9.44
CA PRO A 185 -19.68 -25.02 10.02
C PRO A 185 -18.45 -24.93 9.09
N ASP A 186 -18.65 -25.10 7.78
CA ASP A 186 -17.59 -25.08 6.76
C ASP A 186 -17.73 -23.90 5.78
N GLU A 187 -18.59 -22.94 6.08
CA GLU A 187 -18.81 -21.79 5.20
C GLU A 187 -17.75 -20.71 5.43
N GLY A 188 -16.92 -20.47 4.40
CA GLY A 188 -15.94 -19.39 4.41
C GLY A 188 -16.54 -17.98 4.27
N LEU A 189 -15.74 -16.94 4.46
CA LEU A 189 -16.20 -15.56 4.27
C LEU A 189 -16.69 -15.30 2.84
N SER A 190 -17.84 -14.65 2.73
CA SER A 190 -18.33 -14.05 1.48
C SER A 190 -17.90 -12.58 1.38
N LEU A 191 -18.02 -12.00 0.18
CA LEU A 191 -17.78 -10.56 0.00
C LEU A 191 -18.78 -9.71 0.80
N GLU A 192 -20.03 -10.15 0.95
CA GLU A 192 -21.04 -9.44 1.74
C GLU A 192 -20.70 -9.42 3.23
N ASP A 193 -20.08 -10.48 3.75
CA ASP A 193 -19.63 -10.52 5.15
C ASP A 193 -18.58 -9.44 5.42
N THR A 194 -17.68 -9.16 4.47
CA THR A 194 -16.69 -8.09 4.62
C THR A 194 -17.32 -6.69 4.73
N LYS A 195 -18.54 -6.50 4.21
CA LYS A 195 -19.28 -5.23 4.36
C LYS A 195 -19.87 -5.06 5.76
N LYS A 196 -20.08 -6.16 6.49
CA LYS A 196 -20.54 -6.16 7.89
C LYS A 196 -19.42 -5.78 8.87
N MET A 197 -18.14 -5.89 8.48
CA MET A 197 -16.96 -5.61 9.31
C MET A 197 -16.67 -4.11 9.50
N LYS A 198 -17.66 -3.34 9.95
CA LYS A 198 -17.59 -1.88 10.06
C LYS A 198 -16.59 -1.45 11.14
N TYR A 199 -16.70 -2.05 12.32
CA TYR A 199 -15.84 -1.74 13.46
C TYR A 199 -14.40 -2.19 13.21
N THR A 200 -14.20 -3.37 12.62
CA THR A 200 -12.86 -3.82 12.19
C THR A 200 -12.21 -2.82 11.24
N TRP A 201 -12.97 -2.24 10.31
CA TRP A 201 -12.45 -1.21 9.42
C TRP A 201 -12.13 0.10 10.15
N GLN A 202 -12.92 0.50 11.16
CA GLN A 202 -12.61 1.65 12.00
C GLN A 202 -11.31 1.46 12.77
N VAL A 203 -11.10 0.29 13.37
CA VAL A 203 -9.85 -0.08 14.06
C VAL A 203 -8.67 0.03 13.09
N ALA A 204 -8.77 -0.57 11.90
CA ALA A 204 -7.69 -0.51 10.91
C ALA A 204 -7.40 0.92 10.42
N ARG A 205 -8.45 1.74 10.21
CA ARG A 205 -8.29 3.16 9.85
C ARG A 205 -7.58 3.95 10.95
N GLU A 206 -7.92 3.68 12.20
CA GLU A 206 -7.30 4.34 13.34
C GLU A 206 -5.84 3.91 13.54
N SER A 207 -5.54 2.63 13.34
CA SER A 207 -4.17 2.14 13.31
C SER A 207 -3.36 2.83 12.20
N MET A 208 -3.92 2.99 11.00
CA MET A 208 -3.27 3.71 9.90
C MET A 208 -3.18 5.24 10.11
N ARG A 209 -4.01 5.82 10.98
CA ARG A 209 -3.91 7.24 11.35
C ARG A 209 -2.69 7.47 12.24
N LEU A 210 -2.50 6.62 13.25
CA LEU A 210 -1.36 6.68 14.17
C LEU A 210 -0.07 6.19 13.51
N PHE A 211 -0.16 5.13 12.72
CA PHE A 211 0.94 4.46 12.06
C PHE A 211 0.68 4.34 10.55
N PRO A 212 0.76 5.44 9.80
CA PRO A 212 0.55 5.40 8.35
C PRO A 212 1.66 4.58 7.67
N PRO A 213 1.32 3.58 6.83
CA PRO A 213 2.34 2.78 6.13
C PRO A 213 3.25 3.60 5.20
N ILE A 214 2.78 4.78 4.78
CA ILE A 214 3.54 5.73 3.96
C ILE A 214 3.45 7.10 4.62
N PHE A 215 4.61 7.75 4.82
CA PHE A 215 4.68 9.08 5.45
C PHE A 215 4.11 10.21 4.59
N GLY A 216 4.03 10.01 3.27
CA GLY A 216 3.67 11.02 2.30
C GLY A 216 4.17 10.66 0.90
N SER A 217 4.03 11.59 -0.04
CA SER A 217 4.73 11.46 -1.33
C SER A 217 5.06 12.83 -1.89
N PHE A 218 6.05 12.86 -2.78
CA PHE A 218 6.49 14.10 -3.41
C PHE A 218 5.69 14.38 -4.69
N ARG A 219 5.56 15.66 -4.95
CA ARG A 219 5.13 16.24 -6.21
C ARG A 219 6.20 17.23 -6.67
N LYS A 220 6.18 17.58 -7.95
CA LYS A 220 6.98 18.65 -8.54
C LYS A 220 6.05 19.68 -9.18
N ALA A 221 6.26 20.94 -8.85
CA ALA A 221 5.54 22.06 -9.46
C ALA A 221 5.91 22.18 -10.95
N ILE A 222 4.91 22.21 -11.84
CA ILE A 222 5.10 22.38 -13.29
C ILE A 222 4.81 23.81 -13.77
N ALA A 223 4.31 24.65 -12.87
CA ALA A 223 4.12 26.09 -13.00
C ALA A 223 4.45 26.75 -11.64
N ASP A 224 4.56 28.09 -11.62
CA ASP A 224 4.55 28.82 -10.36
C ASP A 224 3.15 28.72 -9.73
N ILE A 225 3.08 28.46 -8.43
CA ILE A 225 1.83 28.19 -7.72
C ILE A 225 1.66 29.21 -6.60
N GLU A 226 0.55 29.93 -6.61
CA GLU A 226 0.12 30.76 -5.48
C GLU A 226 -0.86 29.97 -4.61
N PHE A 227 -0.52 29.78 -3.33
CA PHE A 227 -1.39 29.11 -2.38
C PHE A 227 -1.27 29.74 -1.00
N ASP A 228 -2.40 30.17 -0.44
CA ASP A 228 -2.51 30.75 0.92
C ASP A 228 -1.54 31.91 1.18
N GLY A 229 -1.29 32.73 0.15
CA GLY A 229 -0.37 33.88 0.20
C GLY A 229 1.11 33.53 0.00
N PHE A 230 1.44 32.27 -0.32
CA PHE A 230 2.79 31.81 -0.62
C PHE A 230 2.96 31.44 -2.10
N THR A 231 4.10 31.83 -2.67
CA THR A 231 4.55 31.39 -3.99
C THR A 231 5.41 30.13 -3.89
N ILE A 232 5.04 29.07 -4.61
CA ILE A 232 5.87 27.88 -4.84
C ILE A 232 6.39 27.95 -6.28
N PRO A 233 7.70 28.21 -6.49
CA PRO A 233 8.24 28.33 -7.83
C PRO A 233 8.19 27.02 -8.62
N LYS A 234 8.03 27.14 -9.94
CA LYS A 234 8.12 26.02 -10.89
C LYS A 234 9.41 25.23 -10.66
N GLY A 235 9.27 23.91 -10.65
CA GLY A 235 10.37 22.98 -10.46
C GLY A 235 10.65 22.61 -9.01
N TRP A 236 10.10 23.34 -8.03
CA TRP A 236 10.20 22.96 -6.62
C TRP A 236 9.40 21.69 -6.32
N LYS A 237 9.85 20.95 -5.31
CA LYS A 237 9.11 19.81 -4.78
C LYS A 237 8.05 20.27 -3.78
N VAL A 238 6.94 19.54 -3.75
CA VAL A 238 5.90 19.66 -2.73
C VAL A 238 5.75 18.29 -2.08
N LEU A 239 6.02 18.19 -0.78
CA LEU A 239 5.81 17.01 0.02
C LEU A 239 4.53 17.18 0.84
N TRP A 240 3.50 16.39 0.53
CA TRP A 240 2.39 16.22 1.48
C TRP A 240 2.72 15.08 2.43
N THR A 241 2.29 15.22 3.69
CA THR A 241 2.56 14.24 4.74
C THR A 241 1.28 13.78 5.42
N THR A 242 1.17 12.47 5.66
CA THR A 242 0.09 11.88 6.46
C THR A 242 0.15 12.38 7.89
N TYR A 243 1.34 12.40 8.49
CA TYR A 243 1.57 12.83 9.86
C TYR A 243 1.14 14.28 10.13
N GLY A 244 1.17 15.16 9.12
CA GLY A 244 0.76 16.56 9.25
C GLY A 244 -0.70 16.70 9.64
N THR A 245 -1.61 16.05 8.91
CA THR A 245 -3.05 16.13 9.21
C THR A 245 -3.50 15.07 10.21
N HIS A 246 -2.92 13.86 10.19
CA HIS A 246 -3.30 12.76 11.07
C HIS A 246 -3.05 13.03 12.55
N ASN A 247 -2.01 13.79 12.90
CA ASN A 247 -1.68 14.16 14.27
C ASN A 247 -2.21 15.55 14.69
N SER A 248 -2.93 16.25 13.82
CA SER A 248 -3.39 17.60 14.14
C SER A 248 -4.65 17.56 15.04
N PRO A 249 -4.63 18.23 16.20
CA PRO A 249 -5.81 18.35 17.05
C PRO A 249 -6.95 19.17 16.41
N GLU A 250 -6.66 19.92 15.33
CA GLU A 250 -7.68 20.58 14.50
C GLU A 250 -8.62 19.57 13.83
N TYR A 251 -8.09 18.40 13.44
CA TYR A 251 -8.84 17.37 12.72
C TYR A 251 -9.19 16.15 13.58
N PHE A 252 -8.35 15.84 14.57
CA PHE A 252 -8.51 14.66 15.43
C PHE A 252 -8.30 15.04 16.89
N LYS A 253 -9.38 15.10 17.66
CA LYS A 253 -9.33 15.34 19.11
C LYS A 253 -8.49 14.26 19.80
N GLU A 254 -7.63 14.68 20.73
CA GLU A 254 -6.67 13.81 21.42
C GLU A 254 -5.90 12.90 20.43
N PRO A 255 -5.13 13.48 19.50
CA PRO A 255 -4.63 12.76 18.32
C PRO A 255 -3.65 11.62 18.63
N GLN A 256 -3.13 11.54 19.86
CA GLN A 256 -2.24 10.44 20.27
C GLN A 256 -2.99 9.24 20.87
N ASN A 257 -4.27 9.41 21.24
CA ASN A 257 -5.07 8.32 21.78
C ASN A 257 -5.57 7.44 20.64
N PHE A 258 -5.65 6.12 20.87
CA PHE A 258 -6.30 5.20 19.95
C PHE A 258 -7.80 5.16 20.21
N ASP A 259 -8.58 5.67 19.26
CA ASP A 259 -10.04 5.71 19.37
C ASP A 259 -10.68 5.42 18.00
N PRO A 260 -11.10 4.18 17.74
CA PRO A 260 -11.79 3.80 16.50
C PRO A 260 -13.12 4.53 16.27
N SER A 261 -13.80 4.99 17.33
CA SER A 261 -15.13 5.61 17.22
C SER A 261 -15.11 6.91 16.41
N ARG A 262 -13.94 7.56 16.28
CA ARG A 262 -13.76 8.73 15.42
C ARG A 262 -14.06 8.49 13.94
N PHE A 263 -14.16 7.23 13.52
CA PHE A 263 -14.50 6.81 12.17
C PHE A 263 -15.91 6.25 12.04
N GLU A 264 -16.77 6.39 13.05
CA GLU A 264 -18.22 6.20 12.94
C GLU A 264 -18.82 7.22 11.99
N GLU A 265 -18.39 8.48 12.15
CA GLU A 265 -18.80 9.58 11.28
C GLU A 265 -17.75 9.89 10.20
N PRO A 266 -18.15 10.53 9.08
CA PRO A 266 -17.23 11.00 8.08
C PRO A 266 -16.23 12.03 8.65
N VAL A 267 -14.95 11.76 8.46
CA VAL A 267 -13.87 12.72 8.76
C VAL A 267 -13.81 13.79 7.67
N GLN A 268 -13.41 15.01 8.03
CA GLN A 268 -13.17 16.09 7.08
C GLN A 268 -12.36 15.61 5.86
N PRO A 269 -12.80 15.92 4.63
CA PRO A 269 -12.07 15.56 3.42
C PRO A 269 -10.61 16.02 3.47
N TYR A 270 -9.70 15.16 3.01
CA TYR A 270 -8.25 15.39 2.99
C TYR A 270 -7.55 15.59 4.35
N ALA A 271 -8.26 15.42 5.47
CA ALA A 271 -7.63 15.31 6.79
C ALA A 271 -7.15 13.89 7.08
N PHE A 272 -7.90 12.87 6.64
CA PHE A 272 -7.49 11.46 6.70
C PHE A 272 -7.06 10.95 5.32
N ILE A 273 -5.76 10.98 5.03
CA ILE A 273 -5.19 10.63 3.71
C ILE A 273 -4.18 9.47 3.69
N PRO A 274 -4.41 8.33 4.39
CA PRO A 274 -3.45 7.21 4.39
C PRO A 274 -3.27 6.58 2.99
N PHE A 275 -4.20 6.82 2.07
CA PHE A 275 -4.18 6.34 0.69
C PHE A 275 -3.96 7.45 -0.34
N GLY A 276 -3.58 8.65 0.10
CA GLY A 276 -3.50 9.85 -0.74
C GLY A 276 -4.89 10.33 -1.20
N GLY A 277 -4.94 10.98 -2.37
CA GLY A 277 -6.17 11.54 -2.93
C GLY A 277 -6.01 12.02 -4.37
N GLY A 278 -7.11 12.53 -4.94
CA GLY A 278 -7.14 13.02 -6.33
C GLY A 278 -6.93 11.92 -7.38
N PRO A 279 -6.43 12.27 -8.59
CA PRO A 279 -6.21 11.31 -9.68
C PRO A 279 -5.21 10.19 -9.37
N ARG A 280 -4.40 10.35 -8.30
CA ARG A 280 -3.44 9.36 -7.80
C ARG A 280 -3.86 8.75 -6.45
N LEU A 281 -5.15 8.75 -6.12
CA LEU A 281 -5.68 7.93 -5.03
C LEU A 281 -5.21 6.48 -5.20
N CYS A 282 -4.79 5.84 -4.10
CA CYS A 282 -4.25 4.48 -4.13
C CYS A 282 -5.14 3.51 -4.92
N ALA A 283 -4.61 2.98 -6.03
CA ALA A 283 -5.31 2.01 -6.87
C ALA A 283 -5.59 0.69 -6.12
N GLY A 284 -4.77 0.38 -5.11
CA GLY A 284 -4.90 -0.81 -4.26
C GLY A 284 -5.86 -0.65 -3.08
N TYR A 285 -6.52 0.49 -2.88
CA TYR A 285 -7.33 0.77 -1.69
C TYR A 285 -8.32 -0.35 -1.34
N GLN A 286 -9.14 -0.77 -2.32
CA GLN A 286 -10.16 -1.80 -2.07
C GLN A 286 -9.54 -3.17 -1.77
N LEU A 287 -8.43 -3.50 -2.43
CA LEU A 287 -7.71 -4.75 -2.19
C LEU A 287 -7.04 -4.76 -0.81
N ALA A 288 -6.37 -3.67 -0.44
CA ALA A 288 -5.74 -3.51 0.87
C ALA A 288 -6.80 -3.61 1.99
N LYS A 289 -7.94 -2.93 1.83
CA LYS A 289 -9.07 -3.02 2.76
C LYS A 289 -9.53 -4.48 2.91
N LEU A 290 -9.79 -5.19 1.81
CA LEU A 290 -10.22 -6.58 1.86
C LEU A 290 -9.18 -7.49 2.52
N ASN A 291 -7.91 -7.35 2.16
CA ASN A 291 -6.83 -8.15 2.76
C ASN A 291 -6.75 -7.93 4.28
N ILE A 292 -6.81 -6.68 4.74
CA ILE A 292 -6.80 -6.37 6.17
C ILE A 292 -8.01 -7.00 6.87
N LEU A 293 -9.22 -6.80 6.35
CA LEU A 293 -10.46 -7.31 6.95
C LEU A 293 -10.47 -8.84 7.03
N ILE A 294 -10.13 -9.51 5.94
CA ILE A 294 -10.11 -10.98 5.85
C ILE A 294 -9.05 -11.56 6.77
N PHE A 295 -7.84 -10.99 6.76
CA PHE A 295 -6.75 -11.47 7.60
C PHE A 295 -7.08 -11.31 9.09
N VAL A 296 -7.59 -10.15 9.49
CA VAL A 296 -8.02 -9.91 10.87
C VAL A 296 -9.09 -10.92 11.28
N HIS A 297 -10.13 -11.08 10.47
CA HIS A 297 -11.21 -12.03 10.75
C HIS A 297 -10.68 -13.45 11.02
N TYR A 298 -9.86 -14.00 10.13
CA TYR A 298 -9.40 -15.38 10.29
C TYR A 298 -8.47 -15.55 11.49
N VAL A 299 -7.57 -14.59 11.76
CA VAL A 299 -6.70 -14.68 12.94
C VAL A 299 -7.51 -14.63 14.23
N VAL A 300 -8.43 -13.67 14.37
CA VAL A 300 -9.16 -13.48 15.63
C VAL A 300 -10.24 -14.54 15.86
N THR A 301 -10.74 -15.20 14.81
CA THR A 301 -11.75 -16.27 14.95
C THR A 301 -11.13 -17.66 15.08
N LYS A 302 -10.01 -17.93 14.41
CA LYS A 302 -9.40 -19.27 14.38
C LYS A 302 -8.22 -19.46 15.35
N TYR A 303 -7.64 -18.37 15.86
CA TYR A 303 -6.44 -18.45 16.68
C TYR A 303 -6.54 -17.62 17.96
N ASN A 304 -5.88 -18.13 19.01
CA ASN A 304 -5.43 -17.34 20.14
C ASN A 304 -4.09 -16.72 19.76
N TRP A 305 -3.93 -15.42 19.97
CA TRP A 305 -2.71 -14.72 19.63
C TRP A 305 -2.35 -13.68 20.69
N SER A 306 -1.05 -13.38 20.83
CA SER A 306 -0.55 -12.28 21.65
C SER A 306 0.78 -11.76 21.10
N LEU A 307 1.11 -10.50 21.39
CA LEU A 307 2.44 -9.97 21.10
C LEU A 307 3.48 -10.64 22.00
N VAL A 308 4.69 -10.83 21.48
CA VAL A 308 5.86 -11.22 22.30
C VAL A 308 6.46 -9.97 22.98
N ASP A 309 6.47 -8.84 22.29
CA ASP A 309 6.96 -7.54 22.78
C ASP A 309 5.90 -6.47 22.53
N HIS A 310 5.32 -5.91 23.60
CA HIS A 310 4.26 -4.90 23.51
C HIS A 310 4.77 -3.49 23.20
N ASP A 311 6.06 -3.25 23.48
CA ASP A 311 6.68 -1.92 23.43
C ASP A 311 7.73 -1.82 22.32
N GLU A 312 7.74 -2.79 21.40
CA GLU A 312 8.67 -2.84 20.28
C GLU A 312 8.69 -1.49 19.52
N PRO A 313 9.84 -0.83 19.35
CA PRO A 313 9.90 0.42 18.59
C PRO A 313 9.56 0.23 17.12
N ILE A 314 8.88 1.22 16.54
CA ILE A 314 8.75 1.37 15.08
C ILE A 314 9.93 2.21 14.59
N VAL A 315 10.73 1.64 13.69
CA VAL A 315 11.87 2.31 13.06
C VAL A 315 11.43 2.86 11.72
N MET A 316 11.99 4.01 11.35
CA MET A 316 11.73 4.68 10.07
C MET A 316 13.01 4.65 9.22
N ASP A 317 13.09 3.74 8.24
CA ASP A 317 14.17 3.76 7.24
C ASP A 317 13.75 3.05 5.93
N PRO A 318 13.30 3.80 4.91
CA PRO A 318 12.68 5.12 4.95
C PRO A 318 11.16 5.03 5.17
N LEU A 319 10.61 3.83 5.17
CA LEU A 319 9.24 3.48 5.52
C LEU A 319 9.22 2.92 6.95
N PRO A 320 8.07 2.98 7.65
CA PRO A 320 7.99 2.49 9.01
C PRO A 320 7.97 0.96 9.02
N PHE A 321 8.71 0.34 9.94
CA PHE A 321 8.69 -1.10 10.18
C PHE A 321 8.93 -1.43 11.67
N PRO A 322 8.40 -2.55 12.20
CA PRO A 322 8.71 -3.00 13.54
C PRO A 322 10.19 -3.41 13.66
N SER A 323 10.92 -2.88 14.64
CA SER A 323 12.38 -3.08 14.80
C SER A 323 12.84 -4.55 14.91
N LYS A 324 11.96 -5.46 15.31
CA LYS A 324 12.17 -6.90 15.50
C LYS A 324 11.20 -7.74 14.66
N GLY A 325 10.43 -7.11 13.77
CA GLY A 325 9.44 -7.79 12.91
C GLY A 325 8.12 -8.16 13.58
N MET A 326 7.82 -7.60 14.77
CA MET A 326 6.57 -7.85 15.52
C MET A 326 6.26 -9.34 15.76
N PRO A 327 7.13 -10.09 16.45
CA PRO A 327 6.89 -11.50 16.73
C PRO A 327 5.62 -11.70 17.58
N ILE A 328 4.82 -12.69 17.21
CA ILE A 328 3.59 -13.07 17.92
C ILE A 328 3.67 -14.52 18.42
N LYS A 329 2.98 -14.81 19.53
CA LYS A 329 2.59 -16.17 19.89
C LYS A 329 1.23 -16.45 19.27
N ILE A 330 1.06 -17.59 18.64
CA ILE A 330 -0.19 -17.98 18.01
C ILE A 330 -0.47 -19.47 18.21
N SER A 331 -1.71 -19.82 18.54
CA SER A 331 -2.18 -21.20 18.67
C SER A 331 -3.63 -21.33 18.18
N PRO A 332 -4.06 -22.48 17.63
CA PRO A 332 -5.45 -22.67 17.23
C PRO A 332 -6.43 -22.51 18.40
N LYS A 333 -7.62 -21.97 18.12
CA LYS A 333 -8.78 -22.09 19.01
C LYS A 333 -9.36 -23.48 18.82
N PHE A 334 -9.43 -24.27 19.90
CA PHE A 334 -9.98 -25.62 19.91
C PHE A 334 -11.48 -25.61 19.67
#